data_AF-A0A7J0AKY3-F1
#
_entry.id   AF-A0A7J0AKY3-F1
#
_cell.length_a   1.000
_cell.length_b   1.000
_cell.length_c   1.000
_cell.angle_alpha   90.00
_cell.angle_beta   90.00
_cell.angle_gamma   90.00
#
_symmetry.space_group_name_H-M   'P 1'
#
loop_
_entity.id
_entity.type
_entity.pdbx_description
1 polymer ?
#
loop_
_entity_poly.entity_id
_entity_poly.type
_entity_poly.pdbx_seq_one_letter_code
_entity_poly.pdbx_strand_id
1 'polypeptide(L)'
;MIDDWIFSPYNDNGAIAKKRLEDYPDKSVEQVTEPPIQYFDSLTPTAKQIAWRTPTEFPLCPLDRERLSLEKYFSNLSIGKIITKNEYGCHFVDDYRLVNDKLYIRTHTADGIKPYSLITVTLDLDKGFFCHEGTTFFHEDGSQKYFTLAIGEEWTGGDVFDDYC
;
A
#
# COMPACT_ATOMS: atom_id res chain seq x y z
N MET A 1 22.74 18.26 -26.28
CA MET A 1 22.27 17.58 -27.49
C MET A 1 21.57 16.34 -27.01
N ILE A 2 20.32 16.15 -27.44
CA ILE A 2 19.44 15.07 -27.01
C ILE A 2 19.89 13.82 -27.76
N ASP A 3 20.38 12.81 -27.04
CA ASP A 3 20.72 11.52 -27.62
C ASP A 3 19.44 10.72 -27.84
N ASP A 4 19.22 10.38 -29.11
CA ASP A 4 18.11 9.61 -29.64
C ASP A 4 18.09 8.19 -29.05
N TRP A 5 17.08 7.90 -28.25
CA TRP A 5 16.72 6.53 -27.90
C TRP A 5 15.88 5.93 -29.02
N ILE A 6 16.52 5.25 -29.97
CA ILE A 6 15.83 4.31 -30.87
C ILE A 6 16.38 2.93 -30.59
N PHE A 7 15.72 2.21 -29.69
CA PHE A 7 15.88 0.76 -29.60
C PHE A 7 15.01 0.13 -30.69
N SER A 8 15.59 -0.16 -31.86
CA SER A 8 14.96 -1.03 -32.84
C SER A 8 15.47 -2.46 -32.63
N PRO A 9 14.62 -3.43 -32.25
CA PRO A 9 15.03 -4.83 -32.09
C PRO A 9 15.20 -5.57 -33.44
N TYR A 10 15.09 -4.85 -34.56
CA TYR A 10 15.13 -5.41 -35.91
C TYR A 10 16.48 -5.13 -36.59
N ASN A 11 17.04 -6.14 -37.25
CA ASN A 11 18.12 -5.91 -38.21
C ASN A 11 17.58 -5.32 -39.53
N ASP A 12 18.45 -4.87 -40.44
CA ASP A 12 18.09 -4.21 -41.72
C ASP A 12 17.18 -5.05 -42.64
N ASN A 13 16.93 -6.32 -42.31
CA ASN A 13 16.02 -7.22 -43.01
C ASN A 13 14.70 -7.50 -42.23
N GLY A 14 14.40 -6.75 -41.18
CA GLY A 14 13.13 -6.84 -40.44
C GLY A 14 12.98 -8.07 -39.53
N ALA A 15 14.06 -8.78 -39.21
CA ALA A 15 14.03 -9.94 -38.32
C ALA A 15 14.52 -9.58 -36.91
N ILE A 16 13.85 -10.12 -35.88
CA ILE A 16 14.25 -9.97 -34.48
C ILE A 16 15.59 -10.67 -34.26
N ALA A 17 16.62 -9.90 -33.93
CA ALA A 17 17.93 -10.45 -33.59
C ALA A 17 17.83 -11.19 -32.24
N LYS A 18 17.83 -12.53 -32.26
CA LYS A 18 17.90 -13.35 -31.06
C LYS A 18 19.30 -13.28 -30.46
N LYS A 19 19.56 -12.32 -29.57
CA LYS A 19 20.73 -12.40 -28.67
C LYS A 19 20.55 -13.55 -27.69
N ARG A 20 21.60 -14.32 -27.46
CA ARG A 20 21.60 -15.40 -26.46
C ARG A 20 21.84 -14.79 -25.08
N LEU A 21 21.30 -15.44 -24.05
CA LEU A 21 21.49 -15.03 -22.65
C LEU A 21 22.98 -14.93 -22.27
N GLU A 22 23.82 -15.71 -22.97
CA GLU A 22 25.28 -15.75 -22.89
C GLU A 22 25.96 -14.43 -23.31
N ASP A 23 25.28 -13.59 -24.10
CA ASP A 23 25.81 -12.32 -24.61
C ASP A 23 25.72 -11.18 -23.58
N TYR A 24 25.10 -11.43 -22.43
CA TYR A 24 24.97 -10.46 -21.35
C TYR A 24 26.09 -10.64 -20.33
N PRO A 25 26.90 -9.61 -20.07
CA PRO A 25 27.94 -9.69 -19.04
C PRO A 25 27.29 -9.97 -17.68
N ASP A 26 27.87 -10.91 -16.95
CA ASP A 26 27.47 -11.31 -15.60
C ASP A 26 27.58 -10.09 -14.67
N LYS A 27 26.46 -9.40 -14.45
CA LYS A 27 26.39 -8.30 -13.49
C LYS A 27 26.46 -8.94 -12.12
N SER A 28 27.64 -8.85 -11.50
CA SER A 28 27.82 -9.09 -10.06
C SER A 28 26.68 -8.41 -9.31
N VAL A 29 25.86 -9.21 -8.62
CA VAL A 29 24.72 -8.73 -7.83
C VAL A 29 25.27 -7.95 -6.65
N GLU A 30 25.39 -6.63 -6.80
CA GLU A 30 25.55 -5.74 -5.65
C GLU A 30 24.36 -5.99 -4.71
N GLN A 31 24.64 -6.31 -3.46
CA GLN A 31 23.64 -6.50 -2.43
C GLN A 31 22.92 -5.16 -2.22
N VAL A 32 21.76 -4.99 -2.85
CA VAL A 32 20.91 -3.81 -2.67
C VAL A 32 20.33 -3.88 -1.27
N THR A 33 20.92 -3.15 -0.32
CA THR A 33 20.30 -2.93 0.98
C THR A 33 19.09 -2.01 0.78
N GLU A 34 17.88 -2.49 1.10
CA GLU A 34 16.69 -1.65 1.06
C GLU A 34 16.86 -0.41 1.94
N PRO A 35 16.43 0.78 1.47
CA PRO A 35 16.52 1.98 2.28
C PRO A 35 15.66 1.84 3.55
N PRO A 36 16.06 2.47 4.67
CA PRO A 36 15.30 2.41 5.91
C PRO A 36 13.90 3.01 5.74
N ILE A 37 12.89 2.37 6.33
CA ILE A 37 11.51 2.85 6.35
C ILE A 37 11.45 4.23 7.01
N GLN A 38 10.93 5.22 6.28
CA GLN A 38 10.72 6.58 6.79
C GLN A 38 9.31 6.72 7.37
N TYR A 39 9.23 7.22 8.60
CA TYR A 39 7.98 7.51 9.31
C TYR A 39 7.65 9.00 9.26
N PHE A 40 6.37 9.31 9.11
CA PHE A 40 5.81 10.66 9.21
C PHE A 40 4.87 10.75 10.41
N ASP A 41 4.78 11.95 10.99
CA ASP A 41 3.86 12.22 12.09
C ASP A 41 2.42 12.25 11.59
N SER A 42 1.54 11.60 12.37
CA SER A 42 0.10 11.69 12.20
C SER A 42 -0.49 12.69 13.20
N LEU A 43 -1.79 12.97 13.07
CA LEU A 43 -2.52 13.75 14.08
C LEU A 43 -2.89 12.92 15.31
N THR A 44 -2.68 11.60 15.28
CA THR A 44 -2.97 10.67 16.38
C THR A 44 -1.69 10.32 17.15
N PRO A 45 -1.61 10.56 18.48
CA PRO A 45 -0.37 10.43 19.25
C PRO A 45 0.26 9.03 19.30
N THR A 46 -0.52 7.98 19.03
CA THR A 46 -0.10 6.57 19.03
C THR A 46 0.13 6.02 17.61
N ALA A 47 0.05 6.86 16.58
CA ALA A 47 0.14 6.45 15.19
C ALA A 47 1.18 7.24 14.40
N LYS A 48 1.85 6.56 13.49
CA LYS A 48 2.73 7.09 12.45
C LYS A 48 2.22 6.68 11.08
N GLN A 49 2.71 7.38 10.07
CA GLN A 49 2.41 7.19 8.66
C GLN A 49 3.65 6.72 7.90
N ILE A 50 3.51 5.79 6.96
CA ILE A 50 4.56 5.33 6.05
C ILE A 50 4.17 5.73 4.63
N ALA A 51 5.09 6.39 3.91
CA ALA A 51 4.87 6.92 2.55
C ALA A 51 3.65 7.83 2.35
N TRP A 52 2.95 8.18 3.44
CA TRP A 52 1.78 9.05 3.48
C TRP A 52 2.18 10.36 4.17
N ARG A 53 2.26 11.45 3.39
CA ARG A 53 2.80 12.74 3.88
C ARG A 53 1.80 13.67 4.54
N THR A 54 0.55 13.69 4.10
CA THR A 54 -0.50 14.53 4.70
C THR A 54 -0.80 14.04 6.10
N PRO A 55 -0.57 14.85 7.16
CA PRO A 55 -0.91 14.45 8.52
C PRO A 55 -2.38 14.09 8.64
N THR A 56 -2.66 12.91 9.16
CA THR A 56 -4.00 12.32 9.19
C THR A 56 -4.32 11.86 10.61
N GLU A 57 -5.56 12.07 11.04
CA GLU A 57 -6.11 11.52 12.27
C GLU A 57 -6.64 10.11 12.01
N PHE A 58 -6.41 9.20 12.95
CA PHE A 58 -6.92 7.83 12.98
C PHE A 58 -7.91 7.65 14.15
N PRO A 59 -9.20 8.00 14.00
CA PRO A 59 -10.14 8.09 15.14
C PRO A 59 -10.40 6.77 15.87
N LEU A 60 -10.18 5.63 15.21
CA LEU A 60 -10.39 4.29 15.79
C LEU A 60 -9.11 3.68 16.36
N CYS A 61 -7.97 4.34 16.18
CA CYS A 61 -6.67 3.90 16.67
C CYS A 61 -6.62 3.97 18.21
N PRO A 62 -6.20 2.89 18.91
CA PRO A 62 -6.06 2.91 20.36
C PRO A 62 -5.11 4.00 20.85
N LEU A 63 -5.53 4.77 21.86
CA LEU A 63 -4.75 5.85 22.46
C LEU A 63 -3.95 5.42 23.70
N ASP A 64 -4.27 4.26 24.28
CA ASP A 64 -3.59 3.73 25.47
C ASP A 64 -2.21 3.17 25.11
N ARG A 65 -1.16 3.95 25.43
CA ARG A 65 0.24 3.62 25.14
C ARG A 65 0.76 2.41 25.91
N GLU A 66 0.15 2.05 27.03
CA GLU A 66 0.62 0.93 27.86
C GLU A 66 0.05 -0.41 27.39
N ARG A 67 -0.98 -0.39 26.54
CA ARG A 67 -1.72 -1.58 26.09
C ARG A 67 -1.97 -1.56 24.59
N LEU A 68 -0.95 -1.17 23.83
CA LEU A 68 -1.01 -1.20 22.36
C LEU A 68 -1.03 -2.65 21.89
N SER A 69 -2.06 -2.99 21.13
CA SER A 69 -2.22 -4.30 20.51
C SER A 69 -3.05 -4.15 19.23
N LEU A 70 -2.76 -4.96 18.22
CA LEU A 70 -3.52 -4.96 16.97
C LEU A 70 -4.92 -5.54 17.17
N GLU A 71 -5.10 -6.45 18.12
CA GLU A 71 -6.40 -7.01 18.51
C GLU A 71 -7.28 -5.92 19.14
N LYS A 72 -6.69 -5.03 19.95
CA LYS A 72 -7.40 -3.89 20.51
C LYS A 72 -7.83 -2.93 19.42
N TYR A 73 -6.94 -2.63 18.47
CA TYR A 73 -7.30 -1.81 17.31
C TYR A 73 -8.42 -2.48 16.50
N PHE A 74 -8.27 -3.76 16.16
CA PHE A 74 -9.28 -4.55 15.46
C PHE A 74 -10.65 -4.49 16.16
N SER A 75 -10.68 -4.58 17.50
CA SER A 75 -11.92 -4.51 18.28
C SER A 75 -12.59 -3.12 18.27
N ASN A 76 -11.85 -2.05 17.96
CA ASN A 76 -12.40 -0.70 17.82
C ASN A 76 -12.99 -0.46 16.42
N LEU A 77 -12.63 -1.28 15.42
CA LEU A 77 -13.12 -1.13 14.06
C LEU A 77 -14.59 -1.51 13.95
N SER A 78 -15.29 -0.80 13.06
CA SER A 78 -16.68 -1.09 12.72
C SER A 78 -16.96 -0.54 11.33
N ILE A 79 -17.65 -1.35 10.51
CA ILE A 79 -18.04 -0.99 9.14
C ILE A 79 -18.83 0.33 9.14
N GLY A 80 -18.52 1.20 8.18
CA GLY A 80 -19.13 2.52 8.03
C GLY A 80 -18.65 3.59 9.01
N LYS A 81 -17.74 3.28 9.95
CA LYS A 81 -17.12 4.31 10.80
C LYS A 81 -15.96 4.99 10.10
N ILE A 82 -15.69 6.23 10.51
CA ILE A 82 -14.56 7.02 10.02
C ILE A 82 -13.27 6.43 10.60
N ILE A 83 -12.37 5.98 9.74
CA ILE A 83 -11.07 5.41 10.11
C ILE A 83 -9.93 6.39 9.87
N THR A 84 -10.05 7.27 8.89
CA THR A 84 -9.08 8.34 8.65
C THR A 84 -9.79 9.66 8.41
N LYS A 85 -9.18 10.74 8.89
CA LYS A 85 -9.68 12.10 8.72
C LYS A 85 -8.53 13.09 8.59
N ASN A 86 -8.56 13.92 7.56
CA ASN A 86 -7.62 15.01 7.38
C ASN A 86 -8.32 16.24 6.79
N GLU A 87 -7.56 17.23 6.34
CA GLU A 87 -8.10 18.46 5.76
C GLU A 87 -8.84 18.27 4.42
N TYR A 88 -8.58 17.16 3.70
CA TYR A 88 -9.17 16.88 2.39
C TYR A 88 -10.42 16.01 2.47
N GLY A 89 -10.61 15.25 3.55
CA GLY A 89 -11.77 14.38 3.67
C GLY A 89 -11.67 13.34 4.77
N CYS A 90 -12.65 12.43 4.74
CA CYS A 90 -12.75 11.29 5.65
C CYS A 90 -12.87 10.00 4.84
N HIS A 91 -12.27 8.92 5.32
CA HIS A 91 -12.53 7.58 4.80
C HIS A 91 -13.33 6.74 5.80
N PHE A 92 -14.18 5.88 5.26
CA PHE A 92 -15.06 4.98 5.99
C PHE A 92 -14.60 3.52 5.84
N VAL A 93 -14.78 2.71 6.88
CA VAL A 93 -14.42 1.28 6.86
C VAL A 93 -15.40 0.48 6.02
N ASP A 94 -14.90 -0.29 5.04
CA ASP A 94 -15.69 -1.20 4.20
C ASP A 94 -15.52 -2.66 4.55
N ASP A 95 -14.30 -3.07 4.91
CA ASP A 95 -13.97 -4.41 5.39
C ASP A 95 -12.63 -4.37 6.14
N TYR A 96 -12.36 -5.35 6.98
CA TYR A 96 -11.08 -5.45 7.69
C TYR A 96 -10.78 -6.87 8.17
N ARG A 97 -9.49 -7.22 8.21
CA ARG A 97 -8.99 -8.50 8.71
C ARG A 97 -7.67 -8.31 9.46
N LEU A 98 -7.49 -9.10 10.52
CA LEU A 98 -6.22 -9.24 11.22
C LEU A 98 -5.59 -10.57 10.79
N VAL A 99 -4.45 -10.51 10.10
CA VAL A 99 -3.73 -11.68 9.55
C VAL A 99 -2.24 -11.47 9.77
N ASN A 100 -1.54 -12.47 10.32
CA ASN A 100 -0.09 -12.47 10.50
C ASN A 100 0.47 -11.18 11.12
N ASP A 101 -0.13 -10.73 12.23
CA ASP A 101 0.27 -9.50 12.94
C ASP A 101 0.18 -8.21 12.08
N LYS A 102 -0.71 -8.22 11.09
CA LYS A 102 -1.05 -7.06 10.27
C LYS A 102 -2.56 -6.89 10.20
N LEU A 103 -2.99 -5.66 10.37
CA LEU A 103 -4.39 -5.27 10.26
C LEU A 103 -4.61 -4.61 8.91
N TYR A 104 -5.40 -5.26 8.06
CA TYR A 104 -5.79 -4.78 6.75
C TYR A 104 -7.18 -4.17 6.83
N ILE A 105 -7.35 -2.97 6.30
CA ILE A 105 -8.61 -2.22 6.36
C ILE A 105 -8.89 -1.68 4.96
N ARG A 106 -9.96 -2.15 4.33
CA ARG A 106 -10.47 -1.59 3.09
C ARG A 106 -11.37 -0.41 3.43
N THR A 107 -11.25 0.67 2.67
CA THR A 107 -11.95 1.92 2.96
C THR A 107 -12.37 2.64 1.68
N HIS A 108 -13.33 3.54 1.80
CA HIS A 108 -13.68 4.49 0.74
C HIS A 108 -13.89 5.90 1.28
N THR A 109 -13.77 6.90 0.41
CA THR A 109 -14.21 8.28 0.61
C THR A 109 -15.34 8.61 -0.36
N ALA A 110 -16.17 9.58 -0.02
CA ALA A 110 -17.29 10.01 -0.87
C ALA A 110 -16.80 10.68 -2.17
N ASP A 111 -15.70 11.43 -2.08
CA ASP A 111 -15.16 12.24 -3.18
C ASP A 111 -13.68 11.92 -3.39
N GLY A 112 -13.25 11.84 -4.65
CA GLY A 112 -11.84 11.66 -5.02
C GLY A 112 -11.67 10.94 -6.37
N ILE A 113 -10.53 11.18 -7.02
CA ILE A 113 -10.16 10.45 -8.26
C ILE A 113 -9.92 8.97 -7.97
N LYS A 114 -9.32 8.68 -6.80
CA LYS A 114 -9.13 7.32 -6.27
C LYS A 114 -9.88 7.22 -4.94
N PRO A 115 -11.20 6.97 -4.96
CA PRO A 115 -12.01 7.03 -3.76
C PRO A 115 -11.83 5.81 -2.86
N TYR A 116 -11.23 4.72 -3.32
CA TYR A 116 -11.04 3.50 -2.54
C TYR A 116 -9.60 3.37 -2.06
N SER A 117 -9.39 2.76 -0.89
CA SER A 117 -8.06 2.57 -0.32
C SER A 117 -7.95 1.28 0.48
N LEU A 118 -6.73 0.74 0.55
CA LEU A 118 -6.31 -0.30 1.49
C LEU A 118 -5.33 0.34 2.47
N ILE A 119 -5.66 0.27 3.76
CA ILE A 119 -4.77 0.66 4.85
C ILE A 119 -4.21 -0.61 5.48
N THR A 120 -2.89 -0.71 5.53
CA THR A 120 -2.19 -1.75 6.29
C THR A 120 -1.65 -1.13 7.57
N VAL A 121 -1.96 -1.75 8.70
CA VAL A 121 -1.51 -1.32 10.02
C VAL A 121 -0.61 -2.38 10.64
N THR A 122 0.57 -1.96 11.07
CA THR A 122 1.49 -2.76 11.88
C THR A 122 1.74 -2.08 13.23
N LEU A 123 2.21 -2.83 14.20
CA LEU A 123 2.61 -2.31 15.51
C LEU A 123 4.13 -2.42 15.66
N ASP A 124 4.81 -1.28 15.77
CA ASP A 124 6.23 -1.25 16.14
C ASP A 124 6.32 -1.32 17.67
N LEU A 125 6.57 -2.52 18.20
CA LEU A 125 6.64 -2.77 19.64
C LEU A 125 7.83 -2.07 20.30
N ASP A 126 8.96 -1.94 19.60
CA ASP A 126 10.16 -1.30 20.13
C ASP A 126 9.96 0.21 20.34
N LYS A 127 9.19 0.85 19.44
CA LYS A 127 8.91 2.29 19.51
C LYS A 127 7.56 2.65 20.12
N GLY A 128 6.66 1.67 20.28
CA GLY A 128 5.36 1.86 20.92
C GLY A 128 4.38 2.70 20.10
N PHE A 129 4.25 2.44 18.79
CA PHE A 129 3.25 3.09 17.95
C PHE A 129 2.74 2.20 16.81
N PHE A 130 1.52 2.48 16.34
CA PHE A 130 0.96 1.89 15.14
C PHE A 130 1.50 2.59 13.89
N CYS A 131 1.88 1.82 12.87
CA CYS A 131 2.33 2.33 11.59
C CYS A 131 1.23 2.10 10.55
N HIS A 132 0.78 3.17 9.89
CA HIS A 132 -0.23 3.11 8.84
C HIS A 132 0.41 3.34 7.48
N GLU A 133 0.20 2.40 6.58
CA GLU A 133 0.55 2.49 5.16
C GLU A 133 -0.74 2.46 4.34
N GLY A 134 -0.85 3.34 3.34
CA GLY A 134 -2.06 3.46 2.52
C GLY A 134 -1.76 3.27 1.04
N THR A 135 -2.58 2.48 0.36
CA THR A 135 -2.63 2.34 -1.10
C THR A 135 -4.02 2.73 -1.58
N THR A 136 -4.11 3.47 -2.69
CA THR A 136 -5.39 3.98 -3.22
C THR A 136 -5.70 3.41 -4.59
N PHE A 137 -6.99 3.21 -4.86
CA PHE A 137 -7.53 2.54 -6.04
C PHE A 137 -8.59 3.41 -6.72
N PHE A 138 -8.65 3.32 -8.05
CA PHE A 138 -9.64 4.05 -8.84
C PHE A 138 -11.04 3.49 -8.65
N HIS A 139 -11.15 2.18 -8.53
CA HIS A 139 -12.42 1.47 -8.48
C HIS A 139 -12.49 0.53 -7.28
N GLU A 140 -13.72 0.16 -6.91
CA GLU A 140 -13.94 -0.69 -5.74
C GLU A 140 -13.25 -2.04 -5.94
N ASP A 141 -13.45 -2.68 -7.09
CA ASP A 141 -12.89 -3.98 -7.47
C ASP A 141 -11.36 -4.04 -7.32
N GLY A 142 -10.65 -2.96 -7.63
CA GLY A 142 -9.23 -2.79 -7.32
C GLY A 142 -8.94 -2.99 -5.84
N SER A 143 -9.62 -2.22 -4.99
CA SER A 143 -9.47 -2.37 -3.53
C SER A 143 -9.90 -3.75 -3.02
N GLN A 144 -10.89 -4.40 -3.63
CA GLN A 144 -11.31 -5.76 -3.25
C GLN A 144 -10.22 -6.79 -3.61
N LYS A 145 -9.67 -6.71 -4.82
CA LYS A 145 -8.59 -7.60 -5.28
C LYS A 145 -7.38 -7.52 -4.36
N TYR A 146 -6.84 -6.32 -4.16
CA TYR A 146 -5.62 -6.17 -3.37
C TYR A 146 -5.84 -6.45 -1.88
N PHE A 147 -7.03 -6.20 -1.34
CA PHE A 147 -7.39 -6.65 0.00
C PHE A 147 -7.40 -8.19 0.10
N THR A 148 -8.06 -8.88 -0.84
CA THR A 148 -8.14 -10.36 -0.90
C THR A 148 -6.74 -10.98 -0.95
N LEU A 149 -5.88 -10.46 -1.82
CA LEU A 149 -4.50 -10.92 -1.93
C LEU A 149 -3.69 -10.63 -0.66
N ALA A 150 -3.87 -9.46 -0.04
CA ALA A 150 -3.15 -9.08 1.17
C ALA A 150 -3.49 -9.95 2.38
N ILE A 151 -4.72 -10.47 2.47
CA ILE A 151 -5.14 -11.41 3.52
C ILE A 151 -4.79 -12.87 3.21
N GLY A 152 -4.15 -13.13 2.07
CA GLY A 152 -3.70 -14.46 1.66
C GLY A 152 -4.76 -15.31 0.96
N GLU A 153 -5.85 -14.71 0.50
CA GLU A 153 -6.91 -15.39 -0.24
C GLU A 153 -6.70 -15.29 -1.76
N GLU A 154 -7.33 -16.20 -2.51
CA GLU A 154 -7.28 -16.22 -3.97
C GLU A 154 -8.31 -15.23 -4.55
N TRP A 155 -7.86 -14.38 -5.47
CA TRP A 155 -8.74 -13.49 -6.23
C TRP A 155 -9.20 -14.16 -7.53
N THR A 156 -10.52 -14.29 -7.71
CA THR A 156 -11.12 -14.93 -8.90
C THR A 156 -11.81 -13.95 -9.85
N GLY A 157 -11.78 -12.64 -9.56
CA GLY A 157 -12.48 -11.62 -10.34
C GLY A 157 -11.77 -11.16 -11.62
N GLY A 158 -10.56 -11.68 -11.90
CA GLY A 158 -9.76 -11.32 -13.07
C GLY A 158 -8.95 -10.03 -12.90
N ASP A 159 -8.65 -9.36 -14.01
CA ASP A 159 -7.91 -8.11 -13.98
C ASP A 159 -8.80 -6.93 -13.61
N VAL A 160 -8.23 -5.97 -12.89
CA VAL A 160 -8.87 -4.71 -12.47
C VAL A 160 -8.15 -3.54 -13.13
N PHE A 161 -8.80 -2.38 -13.18
CA PHE A 161 -8.20 -1.18 -13.79
C PHE A 161 -6.83 -0.81 -13.16
N ASP A 162 -6.72 -0.99 -11.84
CA ASP A 162 -5.50 -0.68 -11.08
C ASP A 162 -4.30 -1.60 -11.40
N ASP A 163 -4.49 -2.74 -12.08
CA ASP A 163 -3.37 -3.60 -12.52
C ASP A 163 -2.52 -2.97 -13.63
N TYR A 164 -3.07 -1.96 -14.30
CA TYR A 164 -2.47 -1.32 -15.48
C TYR A 164 -1.97 0.10 -15.20
N CYS A 165 -1.90 0.52 -13.94
CA CYS A 165 -1.58 1.88 -13.50
C CYS A 165 -0.35 1.97 -12.59
#